data_AF-A0A8T4ENY5-F1
#
_entry.id   AF-A0A8T4ENY5-F1
#
_cell.length_a   1.000
_cell.length_b   1.000
_cell.length_c   1.000
_cell.angle_alpha   90.00
_cell.angle_beta   90.00
_cell.angle_gamma   90.00
#
_symmetry.space_group_name_H-M   'P 1'
#
loop_
_entity.id
_entity.type
_entity.pdbx_description
1 polymer ?
#
loop_
_entity_poly.entity_id
_entity_poly.type
_entity_poly.pdbx_seq_one_letter_code
_entity_poly.pdbx_strand_id
1 'polypeptide(L)'
;MTEENLLVKDKDVVVPGEVLATGMNYLPGQGTYRIEGQVMANRLGLIMIDGKVLKSLPLAGRYLPKKYDVIVGKVIDILMSGWRLEINSPYSAVLPLKDASFSYIAKGADLTRYFELDDYAVVKITNVTSQNLVDVTCKGPGLHKLKGGRIIHVNTHKVPRIIGKKGSMVSMIKKATDCKIVVGQNGVAWLSGEPQMEVIAVSAISLIEQQSHVSGLTEKVKEFLEKATGRTIDMTAEAAEIGEEVRSEGDNGSEGHEEQQGYEQRQGNEGQRRYEPRQGQGRYERHGRYERQGRRYNNN
;
A
#
# COMPACT_ATOMS: atom_id res chain seq x y z
N MET A 1 17.90 -36.92 -14.58
CA MET A 1 17.93 -35.46 -14.70
C MET A 1 16.51 -35.03 -14.98
N THR A 2 15.82 -34.40 -14.03
CA THR A 2 14.47 -33.86 -14.28
C THR A 2 14.61 -32.78 -15.33
N GLU A 3 13.97 -32.96 -16.49
CA GLU A 3 13.97 -31.98 -17.58
C GLU A 3 13.41 -30.65 -17.07
N GLU A 4 14.22 -29.62 -17.20
CA GLU A 4 13.90 -28.26 -16.79
C GLU A 4 13.36 -27.53 -18.01
N ASN A 5 12.05 -27.28 -18.03
CA ASN A 5 11.41 -26.61 -19.15
C ASN A 5 10.42 -25.57 -18.66
N LEU A 6 10.52 -24.38 -19.24
CA LEU A 6 9.48 -23.36 -19.17
C LEU A 6 8.45 -23.67 -20.27
N LEU A 7 7.19 -23.85 -19.90
CA LEU A 7 6.12 -24.28 -20.81
C LEU A 7 5.27 -23.12 -21.34
N VAL A 8 5.40 -21.94 -20.75
CA VAL A 8 4.59 -20.74 -21.07
C VAL A 8 5.47 -19.56 -21.48
N LYS A 9 4.91 -18.65 -22.29
CA LYS A 9 5.57 -17.39 -22.67
C LYS A 9 5.10 -16.24 -21.78
N ASP A 10 5.90 -15.17 -21.72
CA ASP A 10 5.51 -13.97 -20.99
C ASP A 10 4.21 -13.38 -21.56
N LYS A 11 3.27 -13.04 -20.66
CA LYS A 11 1.91 -12.55 -20.94
C LYS A 11 0.95 -13.55 -21.57
N ASP A 12 1.24 -14.84 -21.54
CA ASP A 12 0.25 -15.86 -21.89
C ASP A 12 -0.88 -15.90 -20.85
N VAL A 13 -2.10 -16.17 -21.32
CA VAL A 13 -3.26 -16.38 -20.46
C VAL A 13 -3.20 -17.81 -19.94
N VAL A 14 -3.28 -17.96 -18.62
CA VAL A 14 -3.17 -19.26 -17.94
C VAL A 14 -4.41 -19.54 -17.10
N VAL A 15 -4.77 -20.82 -16.99
CA VAL A 15 -5.91 -21.28 -16.19
C VAL A 15 -5.45 -21.95 -14.88
N PRO A 16 -6.30 -22.00 -13.84
CA PRO A 16 -5.96 -22.71 -12.60
C PRO A 16 -5.59 -24.17 -12.88
N GLY A 17 -4.47 -24.64 -12.32
CA GLY A 17 -3.95 -26.00 -12.51
C GLY A 17 -3.04 -26.18 -13.73
N GLU A 18 -2.89 -25.17 -14.59
CA GLU A 18 -1.99 -25.23 -15.73
C GLU A 18 -0.52 -25.22 -15.28
N VAL A 19 0.29 -26.10 -15.88
CA VAL A 19 1.72 -26.22 -15.58
C VAL A 19 2.50 -25.15 -16.34
N LEU A 20 3.17 -24.30 -15.58
CA LEU A 20 3.92 -23.15 -16.09
C LEU A 20 5.39 -23.52 -16.37
N ALA A 21 6.00 -24.28 -15.46
CA ALA A 21 7.37 -24.74 -15.60
C ALA A 21 7.63 -26.03 -14.81
N THR A 22 8.61 -26.80 -15.28
CA THR A 22 9.13 -27.99 -14.61
C THR A 22 10.52 -27.73 -14.03
N GLY A 23 10.82 -28.35 -12.90
CA GLY A 23 12.13 -28.27 -12.24
C GLY A 23 12.21 -27.22 -11.13
N MET A 24 13.35 -27.19 -10.45
CA MET A 24 13.59 -26.34 -9.26
C MET A 24 14.09 -24.93 -9.60
N ASN A 25 14.52 -24.70 -10.83
CA ASN A 25 15.12 -23.44 -11.25
C ASN A 25 14.14 -22.26 -11.32
N TYR A 26 12.84 -22.52 -11.49
CA TYR A 26 11.80 -21.50 -11.46
C TYR A 26 11.20 -21.36 -10.07
N LEU A 27 10.92 -20.16 -9.60
CA LEU A 27 10.36 -19.93 -8.28
C LEU A 27 8.88 -19.51 -8.41
N PRO A 28 7.96 -20.12 -7.63
CA PRO A 28 6.58 -19.65 -7.59
C PRO A 28 6.50 -18.27 -6.93
N GLY A 29 5.91 -17.31 -7.63
CA GLY A 29 5.58 -15.98 -7.13
C GLY A 29 4.11 -15.84 -6.74
N GLN A 30 3.59 -14.61 -6.76
CA GLN A 30 2.16 -14.36 -6.53
C GLN A 30 1.30 -15.05 -7.60
N GLY A 31 0.23 -15.73 -7.19
CA GLY A 31 -0.71 -16.37 -8.12
C GLY A 31 -0.23 -17.71 -8.67
N THR A 32 0.92 -18.22 -8.23
CA THR A 32 1.46 -19.53 -8.60
C THR A 32 1.84 -20.32 -7.36
N TYR A 33 1.98 -21.63 -7.49
CA TYR A 33 2.40 -22.53 -6.41
C TYR A 33 3.15 -23.72 -7.00
N ARG A 34 3.83 -24.50 -6.14
CA ARG A 34 4.56 -25.69 -6.55
C ARG A 34 3.91 -26.95 -5.99
N ILE A 35 3.68 -27.93 -6.85
CA ILE A 35 3.30 -29.31 -6.50
C ILE A 35 4.22 -30.25 -7.27
N GLU A 36 4.80 -31.24 -6.60
CA GLU A 36 5.58 -32.33 -7.23
C GLU A 36 6.70 -31.84 -8.18
N GLY A 37 7.35 -30.72 -7.86
CA GLY A 37 8.44 -30.16 -8.67
C GLY A 37 7.97 -29.38 -9.91
N GLN A 38 6.67 -29.21 -10.09
CA GLN A 38 6.04 -28.41 -11.14
C GLN A 38 5.49 -27.11 -10.55
N VAL A 39 5.69 -26.00 -11.26
CA VAL A 39 5.09 -24.71 -10.90
C VAL A 39 3.78 -24.58 -11.67
N MET A 40 2.67 -24.35 -10.97
CA MET A 40 1.32 -24.27 -11.52
C MET A 40 0.64 -22.93 -11.20
N ALA A 41 -0.31 -22.52 -12.04
CA ALA A 41 -1.15 -21.35 -11.78
C ALA A 41 -2.30 -21.68 -10.79
N ASN A 42 -2.61 -20.78 -9.84
CA ASN A 42 -3.75 -20.95 -8.92
C ASN A 42 -5.04 -20.26 -9.36
N ARG A 43 -4.97 -19.39 -10.38
CA ARG A 43 -6.10 -18.56 -10.82
C ARG A 43 -5.96 -18.22 -12.30
N LEU A 44 -7.08 -17.87 -12.92
CA LEU A 44 -7.10 -17.30 -14.27
C LEU A 44 -6.34 -15.96 -14.27
N GLY A 45 -5.33 -15.85 -15.12
CA GLY A 45 -4.48 -14.67 -15.14
C GLY A 45 -3.54 -14.61 -16.34
N LEU A 46 -2.81 -13.51 -16.46
CA LEU A 46 -1.68 -13.38 -17.36
C LEU A 46 -0.39 -13.76 -16.62
N ILE A 47 0.41 -14.65 -17.18
CA ILE A 47 1.70 -14.98 -16.60
C ILE A 47 2.70 -13.85 -16.85
N MET A 48 3.46 -13.50 -15.82
CA MET A 48 4.55 -12.54 -15.86
C MET A 48 5.83 -13.27 -15.45
N ILE A 49 6.82 -13.23 -16.34
CA ILE A 49 8.11 -13.90 -16.14
C ILE A 49 9.15 -12.85 -15.77
N ASP A 50 9.56 -12.88 -14.50
CA ASP A 50 10.51 -11.92 -13.91
C ASP A 50 11.80 -12.67 -13.53
N GLY A 51 12.69 -12.80 -14.52
CA GLY A 51 13.86 -13.66 -14.43
C GLY A 51 13.48 -15.13 -14.24
N LYS A 52 13.69 -15.64 -13.01
CA LYS A 52 13.32 -17.02 -12.63
C LYS A 52 12.00 -17.09 -11.85
N VAL A 53 11.36 -15.97 -11.53
CA VAL A 53 10.14 -15.92 -10.73
C VAL A 53 8.91 -15.86 -11.65
N LEU A 54 7.98 -16.80 -11.47
CA LEU A 54 6.74 -16.86 -12.24
C LEU A 54 5.57 -16.31 -11.41
N LYS A 55 4.97 -15.21 -11.87
CA LYS A 55 3.85 -14.53 -11.19
C LYS A 55 2.63 -14.56 -12.11
N SER A 56 1.45 -14.87 -11.58
CA SER A 56 0.18 -14.76 -12.32
C SER A 56 -0.54 -13.47 -11.91
N LEU A 57 -0.76 -12.59 -12.88
CA LEU A 57 -1.57 -11.38 -12.72
C LEU A 57 -3.05 -11.72 -12.96
N PRO A 58 -3.91 -11.70 -11.93
CA PRO A 58 -5.34 -12.00 -12.10
C PRO A 58 -6.01 -11.10 -13.13
N LEU A 59 -6.82 -11.72 -14.00
CA LEU A 59 -7.69 -11.01 -14.94
C LEU A 59 -9.04 -10.61 -14.31
N ALA A 60 -9.41 -11.28 -13.23
CA ALA A 60 -10.63 -11.04 -12.47
C ALA A 60 -10.42 -11.38 -11.00
N GLY A 61 -11.24 -10.80 -10.12
CA GLY A 61 -11.20 -11.05 -8.69
C GLY A 61 -11.49 -9.80 -7.88
N ARG A 62 -11.48 -9.98 -6.55
CA ARG A 62 -11.50 -8.87 -5.59
C ARG A 62 -10.09 -8.35 -5.34
N TYR A 63 -10.01 -7.13 -4.81
CA TYR A 63 -8.77 -6.57 -4.33
C TYR A 63 -8.11 -7.47 -3.28
N LEU A 64 -6.79 -7.66 -3.40
CA LEU A 64 -5.97 -8.31 -2.39
C LEU A 64 -5.05 -7.24 -1.78
N PRO A 65 -5.19 -6.95 -0.47
CA PRO A 65 -4.41 -5.92 0.21
C PRO A 65 -2.90 -6.15 0.06
N LYS A 66 -2.18 -5.08 -0.32
CA LYS A 66 -0.71 -5.07 -0.34
C LYS A 66 -0.20 -3.96 0.54
N LYS A 67 0.96 -4.21 1.15
CA LYS A 67 1.66 -3.20 1.95
C LYS A 67 1.93 -1.97 1.09
N TYR A 68 1.71 -0.79 1.65
CA TYR A 68 1.89 0.53 1.04
C TYR A 68 0.85 0.95 0.00
N ASP A 69 -0.14 0.12 -0.32
CA ASP A 69 -1.25 0.57 -1.17
C ASP A 69 -2.07 1.67 -0.47
N VAL A 70 -2.42 2.70 -1.22
CA VAL A 70 -3.39 3.73 -0.81
C VAL A 70 -4.78 3.31 -1.28
N ILE A 71 -5.72 3.28 -0.35
CA ILE A 71 -7.07 2.76 -0.55
C ILE A 71 -8.11 3.69 0.09
N VAL A 72 -9.36 3.56 -0.34
CA VAL A 72 -10.49 4.23 0.31
C VAL A 72 -11.28 3.19 1.09
N GLY A 73 -11.41 3.38 2.40
CA GLY A 73 -12.14 2.48 3.29
C GLY A 73 -13.38 3.13 3.90
N LYS A 74 -14.42 2.32 4.14
CA LYS A 74 -15.64 2.73 4.85
C LYS A 74 -15.62 2.21 6.28
N VAL A 75 -15.92 3.03 7.27
CA VAL A 75 -15.99 2.63 8.68
C VAL A 75 -17.24 1.78 8.88
N ILE A 76 -17.05 0.52 9.28
CA ILE A 76 -18.15 -0.42 9.54
C ILE A 76 -18.32 -0.73 11.03
N ASP A 77 -17.32 -0.46 11.84
CA ASP A 77 -17.36 -0.70 13.28
C ASP A 77 -16.37 0.20 14.03
N ILE A 78 -16.71 0.54 15.27
CA ILE A 78 -15.87 1.34 16.18
C ILE A 78 -15.44 0.42 17.33
N LEU A 79 -14.15 0.09 17.36
CA LEU A 79 -13.56 -0.80 18.37
C LEU A 79 -13.10 0.03 19.58
N MET A 80 -12.80 -0.64 20.71
CA MET A 80 -12.22 0.03 21.88
C MET A 80 -10.88 0.72 21.60
N SER A 81 -10.14 0.23 20.60
CA SER A 81 -8.78 0.65 20.28
C SER A 81 -8.55 1.01 18.82
N GLY A 82 -9.63 1.32 18.08
CA GLY A 82 -9.53 1.76 16.69
C GLY A 82 -10.85 1.70 15.94
N TRP A 83 -10.76 1.70 14.62
CA TRP A 83 -11.90 1.56 13.72
C TRP A 83 -11.70 0.36 12.81
N ARG A 84 -12.78 -0.35 12.49
CA ARG A 84 -12.77 -1.37 11.46
C ARG A 84 -13.29 -0.78 10.16
N LEU A 85 -12.54 -0.99 9.09
CA LEU A 85 -12.82 -0.45 7.76
C LEU A 85 -13.14 -1.59 6.77
N GLU A 86 -14.22 -1.43 6.03
CA GLU A 86 -14.49 -2.18 4.81
C GLU A 86 -13.66 -1.59 3.66
N ILE A 87 -12.87 -2.45 3.01
CA ILE A 87 -11.88 -2.03 2.01
C ILE A 87 -12.09 -2.70 0.64
N ASN A 88 -13.31 -3.14 0.32
CA ASN A 88 -13.65 -3.85 -0.92
C ASN A 88 -12.74 -5.07 -1.21
N SER A 89 -12.36 -5.77 -0.14
CA SER A 89 -11.53 -6.97 -0.14
C SER A 89 -12.26 -8.08 0.63
N PRO A 90 -11.86 -9.36 0.52
CA PRO A 90 -12.40 -10.41 1.39
C PRO A 90 -12.06 -10.21 2.87
N TYR A 91 -11.09 -9.33 3.18
CA TYR A 91 -10.65 -8.97 4.51
C TYR A 91 -11.03 -7.51 4.83
N SER A 92 -11.38 -7.26 6.09
CA SER A 92 -11.49 -5.91 6.66
C SER A 92 -10.14 -5.39 7.13
N ALA A 93 -9.98 -4.07 7.15
CA ALA A 93 -8.81 -3.42 7.75
C ALA A 93 -9.11 -2.87 9.14
N VAL A 94 -8.07 -2.71 9.95
CA VAL A 94 -8.13 -2.05 11.26
C VAL A 94 -7.29 -0.77 11.19
N LEU A 95 -7.88 0.34 11.63
CA LEU A 95 -7.21 1.62 11.84
C LEU A 95 -6.98 1.80 13.35
N PRO A 96 -5.76 1.61 13.86
CA PRO A 96 -5.45 1.80 15.28
C PRO A 96 -5.55 3.29 15.70
N LEU A 97 -5.85 3.58 16.98
CA LEU A 97 -5.85 4.97 17.51
C LEU A 97 -4.58 5.74 17.15
N LYS A 98 -3.42 5.08 17.31
CA LYS A 98 -2.11 5.69 17.07
C LYS A 98 -1.91 6.13 15.62
N ASP A 99 -2.70 5.63 14.69
CA ASP A 99 -2.56 5.82 13.26
C ASP A 99 -3.72 6.60 12.64
N ALA A 100 -4.71 7.03 13.44
CA ALA A 100 -5.90 7.71 12.96
C ALA A 100 -5.75 9.23 12.83
N SER A 101 -5.01 9.88 13.73
CA SER A 101 -4.79 11.33 13.71
C SER A 101 -3.43 11.71 14.28
N PHE A 102 -2.82 12.76 13.75
CA PHE A 102 -1.57 13.33 14.28
C PHE A 102 -1.73 13.82 15.72
N SER A 103 -2.93 14.23 16.12
CA SER A 103 -3.24 14.60 17.50
C SER A 103 -3.31 13.37 18.41
N TYR A 104 -2.81 13.51 19.64
CA TYR A 104 -2.94 12.45 20.64
C TYR A 104 -4.41 12.23 21.00
N ILE A 105 -4.88 10.98 20.88
CA ILE A 105 -6.21 10.54 21.31
C ILE A 105 -6.04 9.82 22.64
N ALA A 106 -6.61 10.38 23.71
CA ALA A 106 -6.55 9.75 25.04
C ALA A 106 -7.25 8.39 25.03
N LYS A 107 -6.69 7.43 25.77
CA LYS A 107 -7.34 6.11 25.97
C LYS A 107 -8.66 6.32 26.71
N GLY A 108 -9.77 5.88 26.10
CA GLY A 108 -11.13 6.09 26.62
C GLY A 108 -11.83 7.35 26.08
N ALA A 109 -11.22 8.07 25.15
CA ALA A 109 -11.92 9.12 24.41
C ALA A 109 -13.03 8.54 23.52
N ASP A 110 -14.09 9.31 23.32
CA ASP A 110 -15.16 8.98 22.39
C ASP A 110 -14.64 9.04 20.94
N LEU A 111 -14.41 7.85 20.38
CA LEU A 111 -13.81 7.67 19.05
C LEU A 111 -14.74 8.10 17.91
N THR A 112 -16.05 8.14 18.18
CA THR A 112 -17.09 8.58 17.23
C THR A 112 -16.81 9.97 16.69
N ARG A 113 -16.20 10.84 17.50
CA ARG A 113 -15.86 12.23 17.13
C ARG A 113 -14.85 12.36 15.98
N TYR A 114 -14.07 11.32 15.74
CA TYR A 114 -13.07 11.30 14.67
C TYR A 114 -13.64 10.64 13.42
N PHE A 115 -14.11 9.41 13.57
CA PHE A 115 -14.75 8.63 12.52
C PHE A 115 -16.00 7.96 13.09
N GLU A 116 -17.13 8.27 12.47
CA GLU A 116 -18.45 7.69 12.73
C GLU A 116 -18.67 6.47 11.82
N LEU A 117 -19.73 5.72 12.08
CA LEU A 117 -20.14 4.64 11.19
C LEU A 117 -20.49 5.21 9.81
N ASP A 118 -20.18 4.45 8.76
CA ASP A 118 -20.35 4.80 7.35
C ASP A 118 -19.52 5.98 6.84
N ASP A 119 -18.62 6.54 7.65
CA ASP A 119 -17.62 7.49 7.17
C ASP A 119 -16.62 6.83 6.22
N TYR A 120 -16.14 7.59 5.25
CA TYR A 120 -15.08 7.16 4.34
C TYR A 120 -13.75 7.86 4.66
N ALA A 121 -12.64 7.16 4.45
CA ALA A 121 -11.31 7.70 4.65
C ALA A 121 -10.33 7.19 3.59
N VAL A 122 -9.42 8.07 3.17
CA VAL A 122 -8.23 7.69 2.39
C VAL A 122 -7.17 7.22 3.37
N VAL A 123 -6.80 5.94 3.28
CA VAL A 123 -5.86 5.30 4.20
C VAL A 123 -4.78 4.56 3.41
N LYS A 124 -3.62 4.40 4.04
CA LYS A 124 -2.51 3.60 3.49
C LYS A 124 -2.35 2.32 4.29
N ILE A 125 -2.15 1.19 3.61
CA ILE A 125 -1.87 -0.08 4.28
C ILE A 125 -0.44 -0.05 4.85
N THR A 126 -0.32 -0.19 6.16
CA THR A 126 0.98 -0.22 6.85
C THR A 126 1.52 -1.64 6.96
N ASN A 127 0.64 -2.61 7.18
CA ASN A 127 1.02 -3.99 7.37
C ASN A 127 -0.07 -4.96 6.90
N VAL A 128 0.36 -6.10 6.38
CA VAL A 128 -0.51 -7.24 6.06
C VAL A 128 0.16 -8.47 6.65
N THR A 129 -0.48 -9.11 7.62
CA THR A 129 0.06 -10.32 8.27
C THR A 129 -0.11 -11.56 7.39
N SER A 130 0.55 -12.66 7.72
CA SER A 130 0.37 -13.95 7.05
C SER A 130 -1.05 -14.52 7.16
N GLN A 131 -1.81 -14.06 8.16
CA GLN A 131 -3.22 -14.39 8.36
C GLN A 131 -4.17 -13.42 7.64
N ASN A 132 -3.63 -12.52 6.80
CA ASN A 132 -4.37 -11.48 6.10
C ASN A 132 -5.10 -10.48 7.03
N LEU A 133 -4.55 -10.24 8.22
CA LEU A 133 -4.95 -9.09 9.03
C LEU A 133 -4.29 -7.84 8.45
N VAL A 134 -5.10 -6.81 8.18
CA VAL A 134 -4.67 -5.60 7.49
C VAL A 134 -4.70 -4.44 8.46
N ASP A 135 -3.54 -3.86 8.73
CA ASP A 135 -3.41 -2.62 9.49
C ASP A 135 -3.27 -1.45 8.52
N VAL A 136 -4.00 -0.38 8.78
CA VAL A 136 -3.97 0.85 7.97
C VAL A 136 -3.63 2.06 8.82
N THR A 137 -3.18 3.11 8.14
CA THR A 137 -2.94 4.43 8.72
C THR A 137 -3.68 5.49 7.94
N CYS A 138 -4.22 6.47 8.66
CA CYS A 138 -4.74 7.72 8.10
C CYS A 138 -3.73 8.88 8.30
N LYS A 139 -2.51 8.58 8.78
CA LYS A 139 -1.42 9.55 8.93
C LYS A 139 -0.54 9.55 7.70
N GLY A 140 -0.52 10.68 7.01
CA GLY A 140 0.41 10.89 5.90
C GLY A 140 -0.09 11.97 4.95
N PRO A 141 0.76 12.38 3.99
CA PRO A 141 0.34 13.24 2.89
C PRO A 141 -0.79 12.56 2.11
N GLY A 142 -1.81 13.34 1.73
CA GLY A 142 -2.97 12.85 0.98
C GLY A 142 -3.96 12.00 1.77
N LEU A 143 -3.62 11.51 2.97
CA LEU A 143 -4.49 10.66 3.80
C LEU A 143 -5.37 11.52 4.71
N HIS A 144 -6.69 11.36 4.59
CA HIS A 144 -7.66 12.14 5.34
C HIS A 144 -9.03 11.50 5.33
N LYS A 145 -9.88 11.94 6.26
CA LYS A 145 -11.31 11.64 6.27
C LYS A 145 -11.99 12.35 5.09
N LEU A 146 -12.75 11.59 4.32
CA LEU A 146 -13.54 12.10 3.19
C LEU A 146 -14.86 12.67 3.72
N LYS A 147 -15.25 13.84 3.21
CA LYS A 147 -16.51 14.51 3.57
C LYS A 147 -17.25 14.90 2.31
N GLY A 148 -18.53 14.54 2.23
CA GLY A 148 -19.37 14.80 1.06
C GLY A 148 -18.89 14.06 -0.20
N GLY A 149 -19.35 14.53 -1.36
CA GLY A 149 -19.06 13.91 -2.65
C GLY A 149 -19.76 12.57 -2.86
N ARG A 150 -19.28 11.81 -3.85
CA ARG A 150 -19.84 10.55 -4.32
C ARG A 150 -18.79 9.45 -4.33
N ILE A 151 -19.19 8.26 -3.88
CA ILE A 151 -18.38 7.04 -3.95
C ILE A 151 -18.84 6.20 -5.12
N ILE A 152 -17.89 5.73 -5.93
CA ILE A 152 -18.11 4.74 -6.98
C ILE A 152 -17.20 3.54 -6.80
N HIS A 153 -17.66 2.39 -7.28
CA HIS A 153 -16.90 1.15 -7.28
C HIS A 153 -16.52 0.81 -8.72
N VAL A 154 -15.24 0.53 -8.91
CA VAL A 154 -14.65 0.11 -10.18
C VAL A 154 -13.91 -1.20 -9.98
N ASN A 155 -13.75 -1.97 -11.05
CA ASN A 155 -12.94 -3.17 -10.99
C ASN A 155 -11.49 -2.83 -10.62
N THR A 156 -11.01 -3.42 -9.53
CA THR A 156 -9.65 -3.27 -9.00
C THR A 156 -8.57 -3.46 -10.07
N HIS A 157 -8.74 -4.43 -10.98
CA HIS A 157 -7.78 -4.71 -12.04
C HIS A 157 -7.72 -3.61 -13.12
N LYS A 158 -8.73 -2.72 -13.16
CA LYS A 158 -8.81 -1.60 -14.09
C LYS A 158 -8.37 -0.28 -13.47
N VAL A 159 -8.14 -0.23 -12.15
CA VAL A 159 -7.66 0.98 -11.44
C VAL A 159 -6.37 1.56 -12.03
N PRO A 160 -5.30 0.77 -12.31
CA PRO A 160 -4.09 1.33 -12.92
C PRO A 160 -4.35 1.95 -14.29
N ARG A 161 -5.32 1.41 -15.04
CA ARG A 161 -5.74 1.97 -16.33
C ARG A 161 -6.49 3.29 -16.14
N ILE A 162 -7.37 3.39 -15.15
CA ILE A 162 -8.11 4.62 -14.81
C ILE A 162 -7.15 5.75 -14.40
N ILE A 163 -6.15 5.44 -13.56
CA ILE A 163 -5.13 6.42 -13.15
C ILE A 163 -4.30 6.88 -14.36
N GLY A 164 -3.93 5.95 -15.24
CA GLY A 164 -3.07 6.24 -16.39
C GLY A 164 -1.59 6.35 -16.01
N LYS A 165 -0.71 6.45 -17.02
CA LYS A 165 0.73 6.58 -16.79
C LYS A 165 1.01 7.87 -16.03
N LYS A 166 1.63 7.76 -14.84
CA LYS A 166 1.89 8.90 -13.93
C LYS A 166 0.63 9.71 -13.58
N GLY A 167 -0.55 9.09 -13.56
CA GLY A 167 -1.79 9.82 -13.21
C GLY A 167 -2.41 10.65 -14.34
N SER A 168 -1.91 10.55 -15.57
CA SER A 168 -2.35 11.42 -16.68
C SER A 168 -3.86 11.42 -16.94
N MET A 169 -4.53 10.27 -16.81
CA MET A 169 -5.96 10.16 -17.10
C MET A 169 -6.81 10.79 -15.99
N VAL A 170 -6.45 10.55 -14.72
CA VAL A 170 -7.16 11.20 -13.60
C VAL A 170 -6.94 12.70 -13.62
N SER A 171 -5.72 13.17 -13.88
CA SER A 171 -5.44 14.61 -14.00
C SER A 171 -6.23 15.28 -15.14
N MET A 172 -6.40 14.59 -16.27
CA MET A 172 -7.24 15.07 -17.38
C MET A 172 -8.70 15.25 -16.94
N ILE A 173 -9.27 14.26 -16.25
CA ILE A 173 -10.65 14.34 -15.76
C ILE A 173 -10.78 15.45 -14.72
N LYS A 174 -9.82 15.56 -13.78
CA LYS A 174 -9.78 16.64 -12.78
C LYS A 174 -9.80 18.02 -13.43
N LYS A 175 -8.96 18.27 -14.44
CA LYS A 175 -8.93 19.56 -15.16
C LYS A 175 -10.24 19.86 -15.91
N ALA A 176 -10.81 18.84 -16.56
CA ALA A 176 -12.03 19.01 -17.32
C ALA A 176 -13.24 19.34 -16.42
N THR A 177 -13.33 18.67 -15.27
CA THR A 177 -14.51 18.69 -14.39
C THR A 177 -14.34 19.56 -13.15
N ASP A 178 -13.12 20.04 -12.86
CA ASP A 178 -12.73 20.74 -11.63
C ASP A 178 -13.11 19.98 -10.34
N CYS A 179 -13.26 18.66 -10.45
CA CYS A 179 -13.62 17.78 -9.35
C CYS A 179 -12.37 17.25 -8.64
N LYS A 180 -12.43 17.14 -7.32
CA LYS A 180 -11.47 16.38 -6.52
C LYS A 180 -11.75 14.90 -6.70
N ILE A 181 -10.77 14.17 -7.23
CA ILE A 181 -10.88 12.72 -7.50
C ILE A 181 -9.78 11.98 -6.77
N VAL A 182 -10.16 10.99 -5.97
CA VAL A 182 -9.26 10.04 -5.31
C VAL A 182 -9.65 8.64 -5.74
N VAL A 183 -8.70 7.88 -6.28
CA VAL A 183 -8.92 6.49 -6.71
C VAL A 183 -8.07 5.58 -5.85
N GLY A 184 -8.70 4.77 -5.00
CA GLY A 184 -8.01 3.77 -4.19
C GLY A 184 -7.63 2.54 -5.02
N GLN A 185 -6.50 1.90 -4.67
CA GLN A 185 -6.07 0.64 -5.33
C GLN A 185 -7.09 -0.49 -5.16
N ASN A 186 -7.96 -0.39 -4.14
CA ASN A 186 -9.04 -1.33 -3.91
C ASN A 186 -10.25 -1.19 -4.85
N GLY A 187 -10.20 -0.23 -5.79
CA GLY A 187 -11.30 0.01 -6.73
C GLY A 187 -12.45 0.82 -6.12
N VAL A 188 -12.24 1.46 -4.97
CA VAL A 188 -13.17 2.45 -4.43
C VAL A 188 -12.64 3.83 -4.82
N ALA A 189 -13.44 4.59 -5.56
CA ALA A 189 -13.09 5.94 -5.96
C ALA A 189 -14.07 6.95 -5.36
N TRP A 190 -13.53 8.07 -4.90
CA TRP A 190 -14.27 9.20 -4.36
C TRP A 190 -14.14 10.40 -5.29
N LEU A 191 -15.26 11.03 -5.57
CA LEU A 191 -15.37 12.24 -6.38
C LEU A 191 -16.07 13.31 -5.56
N SER A 192 -15.55 14.53 -5.56
CA SER A 192 -16.20 15.67 -4.93
C SER A 192 -16.06 16.91 -5.80
N GLY A 193 -17.18 17.52 -6.14
CA GLY A 193 -17.25 18.73 -6.93
C GLY A 193 -18.68 19.22 -7.10
N GLU A 194 -18.94 19.95 -8.19
CA GLU A 194 -20.31 20.32 -8.54
C GLU A 194 -21.10 19.09 -8.99
N PRO A 195 -22.40 18.95 -8.61
CA PRO A 195 -23.18 17.75 -8.91
C PRO A 195 -23.23 17.38 -10.40
N GLN A 196 -23.26 18.37 -11.30
CA GLN A 196 -23.27 18.15 -12.75
C GLN A 196 -21.93 17.57 -13.23
N MET A 197 -20.83 18.13 -12.72
CA MET A 197 -19.48 17.70 -13.05
C MET A 197 -19.15 16.33 -12.46
N GLU A 198 -19.62 16.02 -11.25
CA GLU A 198 -19.48 14.69 -10.65
C GLU A 198 -20.12 13.60 -11.54
N VAL A 199 -21.30 13.86 -12.11
CA VAL A 199 -21.98 12.91 -13.01
C VAL A 199 -21.18 12.67 -14.29
N ILE A 200 -20.58 13.73 -14.85
CA ILE A 200 -19.71 13.62 -16.03
C ILE A 200 -18.45 12.83 -15.69
N ALA A 201 -17.82 13.11 -14.54
CA ALA A 201 -16.62 12.41 -14.10
C ALA A 201 -16.88 10.91 -13.85
N VAL A 202 -18.02 10.57 -13.23
CA VAL A 202 -18.46 9.17 -13.06
C VAL A 202 -18.63 8.49 -14.43
N SER A 203 -19.31 9.16 -15.37
CA SER A 203 -19.53 8.63 -16.72
C SER A 203 -18.20 8.39 -17.47
N ALA A 204 -17.24 9.31 -17.33
CA ALA A 204 -15.90 9.17 -17.89
C ALA A 204 -15.14 7.97 -17.30
N ILE A 205 -15.20 7.78 -15.98
CA ILE A 205 -14.56 6.63 -15.32
C ILE A 205 -15.19 5.31 -15.77
N SER A 206 -16.52 5.25 -15.87
CA SER A 206 -17.22 4.06 -16.37
C SER A 206 -16.89 3.76 -17.83
N LEU A 207 -16.74 4.79 -18.68
CA LEU A 207 -16.31 4.63 -20.07
C LEU A 207 -14.90 4.02 -20.16
N ILE A 208 -13.98 4.50 -19.30
CA ILE A 208 -12.61 3.98 -19.23
C ILE A 208 -12.58 2.52 -18.79
N GLU A 209 -13.40 2.15 -17.81
CA GLU A 209 -13.50 0.77 -17.33
C GLU A 209 -13.91 -0.18 -18.46
N GLN A 210 -14.98 0.17 -19.19
CA GLN A 210 -15.52 -0.62 -20.30
C GLN A 210 -14.55 -0.71 -21.49
N GLN A 211 -13.90 0.39 -21.85
CA GLN A 211 -13.01 0.47 -23.01
C GLN A 211 -11.52 0.25 -22.65
N SER A 212 -11.23 -0.29 -21.47
CA SER A 212 -9.86 -0.46 -20.95
C SER A 212 -8.93 -1.26 -21.87
N HIS A 213 -9.47 -2.10 -22.75
CA HIS A 213 -8.74 -2.93 -23.72
C HIS A 213 -8.40 -2.22 -25.04
N VAL A 214 -8.95 -1.02 -25.28
CA VAL A 214 -8.81 -0.29 -26.55
C VAL A 214 -7.57 0.61 -26.51
N SER A 215 -6.78 0.57 -27.58
CA SER A 215 -5.67 1.51 -27.82
C SER A 215 -6.21 2.90 -28.18
N GLY A 216 -5.52 3.96 -27.75
CA GLY A 216 -5.97 5.34 -27.99
C GLY A 216 -7.13 5.82 -27.10
N LEU A 217 -7.42 5.12 -26.00
CA LEU A 217 -8.48 5.48 -25.05
C LEU A 217 -8.40 6.94 -24.57
N THR A 218 -7.20 7.47 -24.39
CA THR A 218 -6.97 8.84 -23.92
C THR A 218 -7.65 9.89 -24.81
N GLU A 219 -7.59 9.72 -26.14
CA GLU A 219 -8.18 10.69 -27.07
C GLU A 219 -9.70 10.64 -27.05
N LYS A 220 -10.27 9.42 -27.00
CA LYS A 220 -11.73 9.23 -26.89
C LYS A 220 -12.30 9.84 -25.62
N VAL A 221 -11.57 9.68 -24.50
CA VAL A 221 -11.98 10.28 -23.22
C VAL A 221 -11.89 11.80 -23.30
N LYS A 222 -10.86 12.34 -23.95
CA LYS A 222 -10.73 13.78 -24.18
C LYS A 222 -11.91 14.31 -24.99
N GLU A 223 -12.21 13.74 -26.15
CA GLU A 223 -13.37 14.14 -26.98
C GLU A 223 -14.69 14.07 -26.21
N PHE A 224 -14.88 13.02 -25.40
CA PHE A 224 -16.06 12.89 -24.54
C PHE A 224 -16.15 14.00 -23.49
N LEU A 225 -15.03 14.31 -22.83
CA LEU A 225 -14.97 15.37 -21.83
C LEU A 225 -15.19 16.75 -22.45
N GLU A 226 -14.55 17.07 -23.58
CA GLU A 226 -14.71 18.36 -24.26
C GLU A 226 -16.15 18.58 -24.73
N LYS A 227 -16.82 17.53 -25.23
CA LYS A 227 -18.23 17.59 -25.60
C LYS A 227 -19.16 17.79 -24.41
N ALA A 228 -18.83 17.21 -23.26
CA ALA A 228 -19.67 17.25 -22.06
C ALA A 228 -19.46 18.51 -21.21
N THR A 229 -18.24 19.05 -21.14
CA THR A 229 -17.88 20.19 -20.30
C THR A 229 -17.71 21.49 -21.09
N GLY A 230 -17.59 21.42 -22.42
CA GLY A 230 -17.37 22.60 -23.28
C GLY A 230 -16.01 23.28 -23.10
N ARG A 231 -15.06 22.64 -22.39
CA ARG A 231 -13.70 23.15 -22.13
C ARG A 231 -12.69 22.41 -23.00
N THR A 232 -11.86 23.14 -23.76
CA THR A 232 -10.74 22.56 -24.53
C THR A 232 -9.63 22.12 -23.59
N ILE A 233 -9.13 20.90 -23.75
CA ILE A 233 -8.08 20.34 -22.90
C ILE A 233 -6.76 20.33 -23.70
N ASP A 234 -5.82 21.21 -23.36
CA ASP A 234 -4.49 21.20 -23.97
C ASP A 234 -3.55 20.26 -23.20
N MET A 235 -2.90 19.33 -23.92
CA MET A 235 -2.06 18.26 -23.35
C MET A 235 -0.56 18.61 -23.32
N THR A 236 -0.19 19.85 -23.66
CA THR A 236 1.20 20.23 -23.98
C THR A 236 2.03 20.74 -22.81
N ALA A 237 1.44 21.11 -21.68
CA ALA A 237 2.16 21.46 -20.46
C ALA A 237 2.01 20.34 -19.42
N GLU A 238 3.04 20.11 -18.59
CA GLU A 238 3.00 19.26 -17.37
C GLU A 238 3.45 17.78 -17.48
N ALA A 239 4.53 17.51 -18.21
CA ALA A 239 5.44 16.43 -17.76
C ALA A 239 6.24 16.82 -16.49
N ALA A 240 6.18 18.10 -16.07
CA ALA A 240 7.00 18.68 -15.00
C ALA A 240 6.30 18.77 -13.63
N GLU A 241 5.03 19.21 -13.55
CA GLU A 241 4.35 19.44 -12.25
C GLU A 241 3.91 18.13 -11.55
N ILE A 242 3.58 17.11 -12.34
CA ILE A 242 3.34 15.74 -11.83
C ILE A 242 4.60 15.20 -11.14
N GLY A 243 5.78 15.69 -11.53
CA GLY A 243 7.04 15.33 -10.94
C GLY A 243 7.21 15.77 -9.49
N GLU A 244 6.48 16.75 -8.96
CA GLU A 244 6.65 17.19 -7.56
C GLU A 244 5.56 16.65 -6.64
N GLU A 245 4.29 16.59 -7.07
CA GLU A 245 3.22 15.97 -6.28
C GLU A 245 3.34 14.44 -6.24
N VAL A 246 3.83 13.79 -7.31
CA VAL A 246 4.02 12.32 -7.31
C VAL A 246 5.41 11.91 -6.79
N ARG A 247 6.46 12.75 -6.87
CA ARG A 247 7.76 12.42 -6.24
C ARG A 247 7.79 12.68 -4.75
N SER A 248 7.06 13.68 -4.23
CA SER A 248 6.91 13.83 -2.78
C SER A 248 6.15 12.66 -2.12
N GLU A 249 5.40 11.88 -2.91
CA GLU A 249 4.72 10.65 -2.48
C GLU A 249 5.47 9.35 -2.80
N GLY A 250 6.62 9.41 -3.51
CA GLY A 250 7.26 8.23 -4.11
C GLY A 250 8.74 7.99 -3.80
N ASP A 251 9.48 8.96 -3.24
CA ASP A 251 10.91 8.80 -3.00
C ASP A 251 11.32 9.37 -1.63
N ASN A 252 11.46 8.48 -0.65
CA ASN A 252 12.34 8.64 0.51
C ASN A 252 12.54 7.26 1.15
N GLY A 253 13.41 6.48 0.49
CA GLY A 253 13.88 5.20 0.96
C GLY A 253 15.39 5.09 0.83
N SER A 254 16.14 5.94 1.53
CA SER A 254 17.53 5.66 1.91
C SER A 254 18.05 6.69 2.90
N GLU A 255 17.81 6.46 4.19
CA GLU A 255 18.72 6.87 5.28
C GLU A 255 18.35 6.08 6.55
N GLY A 256 19.32 5.36 7.12
CA GLY A 256 19.17 4.70 8.42
C GLY A 256 19.41 3.18 8.47
N HIS A 257 20.52 2.69 7.94
CA HIS A 257 21.12 1.43 8.40
C HIS A 257 22.62 1.64 8.68
N GLU A 258 22.92 2.31 9.78
CA GLU A 258 24.23 2.21 10.44
C GLU A 258 24.00 2.14 11.94
N GLU A 259 23.86 0.93 12.47
CA GLU A 259 24.19 0.60 13.86
C GLU A 259 24.01 -0.92 14.05
N GLN A 260 25.01 -1.68 13.62
CA GLN A 260 25.39 -3.00 14.15
C GLN A 260 26.48 -3.59 13.27
N GLN A 261 27.73 -3.18 13.53
CA GLN A 261 28.94 -3.94 13.22
C GLN A 261 30.13 -3.21 13.87
N GLY A 262 30.39 -3.56 15.12
CA GLY A 262 31.46 -2.96 15.92
C GLY A 262 31.81 -3.80 17.14
N TYR A 263 31.65 -5.12 17.05
CA TYR A 263 32.28 -6.06 17.94
C TYR A 263 33.20 -6.93 17.09
N GLU A 264 34.44 -7.06 17.55
CA GLU A 264 35.55 -7.80 16.92
C GLU A 264 36.28 -7.04 15.82
N GLN A 265 37.22 -6.18 16.23
CA GLN A 265 38.64 -6.27 15.86
C GLN A 265 39.30 -4.92 16.16
N ARG A 266 40.10 -4.88 17.23
CA ARG A 266 41.32 -4.06 17.37
C ARG A 266 41.95 -4.36 18.73
N GLN A 267 42.54 -5.55 18.84
CA GLN A 267 43.78 -5.67 19.60
C GLN A 267 44.89 -5.20 18.68
N GLY A 268 45.68 -4.21 19.11
CA GLY A 268 46.87 -3.78 18.38
C GLY A 268 47.31 -2.36 18.71
N ASN A 269 48.35 -2.28 19.55
CA ASN A 269 49.27 -1.16 19.71
C ASN A 269 48.78 0.14 20.36
N GLU A 270 48.81 0.16 21.70
CA GLU A 270 49.18 1.38 22.43
C GLU A 270 50.60 1.22 22.99
N GLY A 271 51.55 1.90 22.33
CA GLY A 271 52.92 2.07 22.79
C GLY A 271 53.15 3.49 23.26
N GLN A 272 53.39 3.61 24.57
CA GLN A 272 54.18 4.64 25.26
C GLN A 272 53.76 6.11 25.10
N ARG A 273 53.26 6.68 26.21
CA ARG A 273 53.87 7.87 26.83
C ARG A 273 53.60 7.89 28.33
N ARG A 274 54.70 7.97 29.06
CA ARG A 274 54.88 8.07 30.51
C ARG A 274 54.46 9.46 30.98
N TYR A 275 53.81 9.62 32.15
CA TYR A 275 54.17 10.57 33.22
C TYR A 275 53.26 10.37 34.47
N GLU A 276 53.81 10.74 35.61
CA GLU A 276 53.67 10.21 36.98
C GLU A 276 52.41 10.55 37.81
N PRO A 277 52.19 9.87 38.97
CA PRO A 277 50.99 9.99 39.79
C PRO A 277 51.08 11.10 40.84
N ARG A 278 49.98 11.83 41.06
CA ARG A 278 49.77 12.60 42.29
C ARG A 278 48.59 12.04 43.09
N GLN A 279 48.88 11.74 44.34
CA GLN A 279 47.98 11.28 45.39
C GLN A 279 46.89 12.32 45.68
N GLY A 280 45.68 11.86 46.01
CA GLY A 280 44.60 12.74 46.46
C GLY A 280 43.38 11.95 46.94
N GLN A 281 43.11 12.05 48.23
CA GLN A 281 42.11 11.37 49.04
C GLN A 281 40.66 11.66 48.60
N GLY A 282 39.73 10.74 48.90
CA GLY A 282 38.30 11.05 48.87
C GLY A 282 37.37 9.85 49.02
N ARG A 283 36.97 9.58 50.26
CA ARG A 283 36.00 8.57 50.73
C ARG A 283 34.71 8.54 49.90
N TYR A 284 34.16 7.35 49.64
CA TYR A 284 32.72 7.09 49.82
C TYR A 284 32.48 5.68 50.34
N GLU A 285 31.61 5.62 51.34
CA GLU A 285 31.35 4.50 52.24
C GLU A 285 30.47 3.41 51.62
N ARG A 286 30.70 2.18 52.08
CA ARG A 286 29.86 0.99 51.88
C ARG A 286 28.50 1.15 52.53
N HIS A 287 27.47 0.58 51.92
CA HIS A 287 26.44 -0.33 52.49
C HIS A 287 25.56 -0.74 51.29
N GLY A 288 25.14 -1.97 51.02
CA GLY A 288 25.01 -3.21 51.79
C GLY A 288 23.72 -3.91 51.29
N ARG A 289 23.90 -5.10 50.68
CA ARG A 289 22.98 -6.18 50.27
C ARG A 289 21.52 -6.17 50.77
N TYR A 290 20.60 -6.76 49.99
CA TYR A 290 19.67 -7.88 50.34
C TYR A 290 18.97 -8.35 49.03
N GLU A 291 19.25 -9.52 48.45
CA GLU A 291 18.78 -10.90 48.72
C GLU A 291 17.45 -11.33 48.05
N ARG A 292 17.51 -12.54 47.46
CA ARG A 292 16.51 -13.27 46.67
C ARG A 292 15.44 -13.95 47.52
N GLN A 293 14.23 -14.08 46.98
CA GLN A 293 13.30 -15.25 47.03
C GLN A 293 12.04 -14.83 46.24
N GLY A 294 11.45 -15.56 45.29
CA GLY A 294 11.29 -17.01 45.15
C GLY A 294 9.92 -17.44 45.69
N ARG A 295 8.81 -17.29 44.94
CA ARG A 295 7.54 -17.98 45.24
C ARG A 295 6.80 -18.47 43.99
N ARG A 296 6.28 -19.68 44.18
CA ARG A 296 5.70 -20.66 43.26
C ARG A 296 4.28 -20.31 42.82
N TYR A 297 3.95 -20.81 41.63
CA TYR A 297 2.60 -21.03 41.11
C TYR A 297 1.79 -21.98 41.99
N ASN A 298 0.49 -21.73 42.11
CA ASN A 298 -0.49 -22.75 42.50
C ASN A 298 -1.70 -22.65 41.55
N ASN A 299 -2.04 -23.78 40.95
CA ASN A 299 -3.28 -24.02 40.21
C ASN A 299 -4.45 -24.13 41.18
N ASN A 300 -5.59 -23.55 40.79
CA ASN A 300 -6.90 -24.22 40.82
C ASN A 300 -7.84 -23.50 39.85
#